data_AF-A0A388MB82-F1
#
_entry.id   AF-A0A388MB82-F1
#
_cell.length_a   1.000
_cell.length_b   1.000
_cell.length_c   1.000
_cell.angle_alpha   90.00
_cell.angle_beta   90.00
_cell.angle_gamma   90.00
#
_symmetry.space_group_name_H-M   'P 1'
#
loop_
_entity.id
_entity.type
_entity.pdbx_description
1 polymer ?
#
loop_
_entity_poly.entity_id
_entity_poly.type
_entity_poly.pdbx_seq_one_letter_code
_entity_poly.pdbx_strand_id
1 'polypeptide(L)'
;MASVIQGHGTEDIGSVIRRRNSTESGLLHEQAEEREQHKREAARVLALEEEKKRLQADEEKRAKIRKERELQEAKLGQIVRSSMKVICESALGRKVNLPGDEESEVSKLRKELDDMKTRCAGSSTSSSLESLRQEKEALQRAQDQGSGEQRLRREIEDLKAKAGGVQEEKNDDLVALQMQVAELSGFRKTLDERNVELTSLKAENAHIRNEFKDLRDEVVHLRNEGKRGSTAVTEKSPPEEPSRGKVKTSEAMYTPKDLEGLHKAYKEALVQKELALCEAEALKERMARMRASKYRQSVRKTGCRKATPRSLKTALNVVEIESDGEKEVQDDVVAMERGHTIGDVARDLEEEMHKKFRERRMKEVRAEKKAELEKMCVDEEISYIKLDQAKTDIVKIRARRDYDEWLKTKEILDDDHHHHHHHDYATSTEEINDE
;
A
#
# COMPACT_ATOMS: atom_id res chain seq x y z
N MET A 1 42.06 17.46 -44.38
CA MET A 1 41.13 16.33 -44.46
C MET A 1 41.67 15.17 -43.63
N ALA A 2 41.55 15.24 -42.30
CA ALA A 2 41.97 14.14 -41.43
C ALA A 2 40.98 14.00 -40.27
N SER A 3 40.29 12.85 -40.31
CA SER A 3 39.68 12.04 -39.25
C SER A 3 39.02 12.70 -38.04
N VAL A 4 37.69 12.68 -38.05
CA VAL A 4 36.87 12.48 -36.85
C VAL A 4 36.42 11.01 -36.89
N ILE A 5 37.10 10.15 -36.12
CA ILE A 5 36.70 8.75 -35.93
C ILE A 5 35.86 8.70 -34.64
N GLN A 6 34.66 8.14 -34.81
CA GLN A 6 33.65 7.87 -33.80
C GLN A 6 34.23 7.13 -32.58
N GLY A 7 34.05 7.71 -31.39
CA GLY A 7 34.13 6.99 -30.13
C GLY A 7 32.84 6.24 -29.87
N HIS A 8 32.74 5.00 -30.36
CA HIS A 8 31.71 4.07 -29.91
C HIS A 8 32.04 3.66 -28.47
N GLY A 9 31.26 4.17 -27.52
CA GLY A 9 31.31 3.77 -26.12
C GLY A 9 31.02 2.28 -26.02
N THR A 10 31.98 1.53 -25.50
CA THR A 10 31.80 0.14 -25.13
C THR A 10 30.92 0.12 -23.88
N GLU A 11 29.61 0.04 -24.07
CA GLU A 11 28.72 -0.33 -23.00
C GLU A 11 29.17 -1.68 -22.43
N ASP A 12 29.40 -1.70 -21.13
CA ASP A 12 29.80 -2.89 -20.39
C ASP A 12 28.73 -3.98 -20.58
N ILE A 13 29.06 -4.99 -21.39
CA ILE A 13 28.21 -6.12 -21.76
C ILE A 13 27.65 -6.82 -20.51
N GLY A 14 28.37 -6.77 -19.37
CA GLY A 14 27.92 -7.29 -18.09
C GLY A 14 26.67 -6.58 -17.55
N SER A 15 26.51 -5.28 -17.83
CA SER A 15 25.34 -4.50 -17.39
C SER A 15 24.07 -4.85 -18.19
N VAL A 16 24.22 -5.10 -19.50
CA VAL A 16 23.11 -5.47 -20.39
C VAL A 16 22.59 -6.88 -20.07
N ILE A 17 23.50 -7.83 -19.78
CA ILE A 17 23.13 -9.20 -19.38
C ILE A 17 22.41 -9.19 -18.03
N ARG A 18 22.86 -8.36 -17.08
CA ARG A 18 22.23 -8.27 -15.75
C ARG A 18 20.80 -7.70 -15.80
N ARG A 19 20.54 -6.73 -16.69
CA ARG A 19 19.19 -6.18 -16.91
C ARG A 19 18.25 -7.21 -17.53
N ARG A 20 18.69 -7.95 -18.56
CA ARG A 20 17.88 -9.00 -19.20
C ARG A 20 17.49 -10.11 -18.23
N ASN A 21 18.41 -10.57 -17.40
CA ASN A 21 18.13 -11.65 -16.44
C ASN A 21 17.18 -11.19 -15.30
N SER A 22 17.20 -9.90 -14.94
CA SER A 22 16.29 -9.33 -13.94
C SER A 22 14.85 -9.25 -14.46
N THR A 23 14.67 -8.88 -15.73
CA THR A 23 13.33 -8.81 -16.35
C THR A 23 12.74 -10.20 -16.59
N GLU A 24 13.56 -11.19 -16.94
CA GLU A 24 13.09 -12.57 -17.11
C GLU A 24 12.64 -13.21 -15.79
N SER A 25 13.33 -12.90 -14.69
CA SER A 25 12.96 -13.43 -13.36
C SER A 25 11.65 -12.84 -12.84
N GLY A 26 11.35 -11.58 -13.14
CA GLY A 26 10.08 -10.93 -12.78
C GLY A 26 8.88 -11.54 -13.54
N LEU A 27 9.01 -11.71 -14.86
CA LEU A 27 7.96 -12.28 -15.72
C LEU A 27 7.59 -13.72 -15.32
N LEU A 28 8.58 -14.53 -14.90
CA LEU A 28 8.31 -15.90 -14.42
C LEU A 28 7.58 -15.93 -13.07
N HIS A 29 7.83 -14.95 -12.19
CA HIS A 29 7.15 -14.85 -10.90
C HIS A 29 5.70 -14.41 -11.07
N GLU A 30 5.47 -13.37 -11.86
CA GLU A 30 4.13 -12.87 -12.20
C GLU A 30 3.29 -13.96 -12.88
N GLN A 31 3.87 -14.70 -13.82
CA GLN A 31 3.20 -15.86 -14.45
C GLN A 31 2.89 -16.99 -13.46
N ALA A 32 3.71 -17.19 -12.42
CA ALA A 32 3.45 -18.20 -11.40
C ALA A 32 2.32 -17.76 -10.45
N GLU A 33 2.27 -16.49 -10.08
CA GLU A 33 1.21 -15.91 -9.26
C GLU A 33 -0.13 -15.92 -9.99
N GLU A 34 -0.15 -15.55 -11.27
CA GLU A 34 -1.35 -15.61 -12.12
C GLU A 34 -1.90 -17.05 -12.23
N ARG A 35 -1.03 -18.05 -12.40
CA ARG A 35 -1.43 -19.46 -12.37
C ARG A 35 -2.00 -19.90 -11.03
N GLU A 36 -1.45 -19.40 -9.93
CA GLU A 36 -1.96 -19.73 -8.60
C GLU A 36 -3.32 -19.07 -8.36
N GLN A 37 -3.48 -17.81 -8.77
CA GLN A 37 -4.76 -17.12 -8.69
C GLN A 37 -5.83 -17.81 -9.54
N HIS A 38 -5.52 -18.16 -10.79
CA HIS A 38 -6.42 -18.91 -11.66
C HIS A 38 -6.79 -20.28 -11.06
N LYS A 39 -5.87 -20.92 -10.33
CA LYS A 39 -6.15 -22.18 -9.61
C LYS A 39 -7.09 -21.96 -8.42
N ARG A 40 -6.94 -20.87 -7.65
CA ARG A 40 -7.83 -20.51 -6.54
C ARG A 40 -9.23 -20.14 -7.05
N GLU A 41 -9.30 -19.39 -8.15
CA GLU A 41 -10.57 -19.02 -8.78
C GLU A 41 -11.30 -20.23 -9.37
N ALA A 42 -10.59 -21.12 -10.06
CA ALA A 42 -11.15 -22.38 -10.56
C ALA A 42 -11.69 -23.26 -9.43
N ALA A 43 -10.98 -23.36 -8.29
CA ALA A 43 -11.45 -24.09 -7.12
C ALA A 43 -12.71 -23.46 -6.51
N ARG A 44 -12.79 -22.12 -6.49
CA ARG A 44 -13.98 -21.39 -6.01
C ARG A 44 -15.19 -21.60 -6.92
N VAL A 45 -14.99 -21.61 -8.24
CA VAL A 45 -16.06 -21.90 -9.21
C VAL A 45 -16.57 -23.33 -9.04
N LEU A 46 -15.68 -24.32 -8.93
CA LEU A 46 -16.09 -25.71 -8.71
C LEU A 46 -16.89 -25.89 -7.40
N ALA A 47 -16.49 -25.21 -6.32
CA ALA A 47 -17.21 -25.26 -5.05
C ALA A 47 -18.63 -24.67 -5.17
N LEU A 48 -18.78 -23.54 -5.88
CA LEU A 48 -20.09 -22.93 -6.13
C LEU A 48 -20.98 -23.81 -7.04
N GLU A 49 -20.41 -24.49 -8.03
CA GLU A 49 -21.14 -25.43 -8.87
C GLU A 49 -21.65 -26.65 -8.08
N GLU A 50 -20.82 -27.19 -7.16
CA GLU A 50 -21.23 -28.29 -6.29
C GLU A 50 -22.34 -27.86 -5.30
N GLU A 51 -22.23 -26.67 -4.71
CA GLU A 51 -23.26 -26.12 -3.83
C GLU A 51 -24.58 -25.90 -4.59
N LYS A 52 -24.52 -25.37 -5.82
CA LYS A 52 -25.69 -25.21 -6.68
C LYS A 52 -26.37 -26.55 -6.98
N LYS A 53 -25.60 -27.60 -7.29
CA LYS A 53 -26.14 -28.96 -7.49
C LYS A 53 -26.79 -29.50 -6.21
N ARG A 54 -26.20 -29.25 -5.04
CA ARG A 54 -26.78 -29.66 -3.75
C ARG A 54 -28.13 -28.98 -3.49
N LEU A 55 -28.21 -27.67 -3.72
CA LEU A 55 -29.44 -26.91 -3.55
C LEU A 55 -30.54 -27.36 -4.53
N GLN A 56 -30.19 -27.62 -5.79
CA GLN A 56 -31.13 -28.13 -6.79
C GLN A 56 -31.70 -29.51 -6.41
N ALA A 57 -30.85 -30.42 -5.93
CA ALA A 57 -31.30 -31.73 -5.45
C ALA A 57 -32.23 -31.63 -4.24
N ASP A 58 -31.97 -30.70 -3.33
CA ASP A 58 -32.83 -30.48 -2.16
C ASP A 58 -34.17 -29.80 -2.53
N GLU A 59 -34.18 -28.92 -3.53
CA GLU A 59 -35.41 -28.35 -4.09
C GLU A 59 -36.28 -29.42 -4.76
N GLU A 60 -35.68 -30.33 -5.54
CA GLU A 60 -36.39 -31.44 -6.18
C GLU A 60 -37.02 -32.40 -5.13
N LYS A 61 -36.30 -32.72 -4.06
CA LYS A 61 -36.84 -33.51 -2.94
C LYS A 61 -38.05 -32.83 -2.31
N ARG A 62 -37.99 -31.51 -2.07
CA ARG A 62 -39.12 -30.75 -1.52
C ARG A 62 -40.31 -30.76 -2.47
N ALA A 63 -40.09 -30.61 -3.77
CA ALA A 63 -41.13 -30.69 -4.78
C ALA A 63 -41.81 -32.07 -4.81
N LYS A 64 -41.03 -33.15 -4.68
CA LYS A 64 -41.57 -34.52 -4.61
C LYS A 64 -42.43 -34.76 -3.37
N ILE A 65 -41.95 -34.33 -2.20
CA ILE A 65 -42.71 -34.41 -0.94
C ILE A 65 -44.03 -33.64 -1.05
N ARG A 66 -44.03 -32.44 -1.68
CA ARG A 66 -45.24 -31.66 -1.91
C ARG A 66 -46.25 -32.41 -2.80
N LYS A 67 -45.81 -32.99 -3.91
CA LYS A 67 -46.68 -33.79 -4.80
C LYS A 67 -47.26 -35.02 -4.11
N GLU A 68 -46.47 -35.70 -3.29
CA GLU A 68 -46.95 -36.87 -2.52
C GLU A 68 -48.02 -36.47 -1.51
N ARG A 69 -47.81 -35.34 -0.81
CA ARG A 69 -48.82 -34.77 0.10
C ARG A 69 -50.12 -34.43 -0.62
N GLU A 70 -50.05 -33.74 -1.76
CA GLU A 70 -51.23 -33.40 -2.58
C GLU A 70 -51.99 -34.66 -3.03
N LEU A 71 -51.27 -35.71 -3.43
CA LEU A 71 -51.88 -36.99 -3.81
C LEU A 71 -52.60 -37.66 -2.63
N GLN A 72 -52.00 -37.62 -1.43
CA GLN A 72 -52.61 -38.16 -0.22
C GLN A 72 -53.87 -37.37 0.17
N GLU A 73 -53.81 -36.04 0.11
CA GLU A 73 -54.96 -35.17 0.36
C GLU A 73 -56.10 -35.44 -0.64
N ALA A 74 -55.79 -35.64 -1.93
CA ALA A 74 -56.77 -36.00 -2.95
C ALA A 74 -57.44 -37.36 -2.68
N LYS A 75 -56.64 -38.38 -2.31
CA LYS A 75 -57.14 -39.72 -1.94
C LYS A 75 -58.03 -39.68 -0.70
N LEU A 76 -57.61 -38.97 0.35
CA LEU A 76 -58.42 -38.74 1.55
C LEU A 76 -59.73 -38.04 1.20
N GLY A 77 -59.67 -36.99 0.38
CA GLY A 77 -60.86 -36.30 -0.11
C GLY A 77 -61.83 -37.24 -0.83
N GLN A 78 -61.32 -38.18 -1.65
CA GLN A 78 -62.16 -39.18 -2.32
C GLN A 78 -62.81 -40.15 -1.33
N ILE A 79 -62.08 -40.66 -0.34
CA ILE A 79 -62.59 -41.57 0.69
C ILE A 79 -63.65 -40.88 1.57
N VAL A 80 -63.42 -39.62 1.96
CA VAL A 80 -64.37 -38.85 2.76
C VAL A 80 -65.65 -38.62 1.96
N ARG A 81 -65.54 -38.25 0.67
CA ARG A 81 -66.71 -38.07 -0.21
C ARG A 81 -67.49 -39.37 -0.39
N SER A 82 -66.83 -40.50 -0.64
CA SER A 82 -67.50 -41.78 -0.79
C SER A 82 -68.16 -42.26 0.51
N SER A 83 -67.50 -42.08 1.65
CA SER A 83 -68.05 -42.43 2.96
C SER A 83 -69.26 -41.57 3.32
N MET A 84 -69.17 -40.25 3.09
CA MET A 84 -70.28 -39.31 3.30
C MET A 84 -71.48 -39.67 2.42
N LYS A 85 -71.25 -40.07 1.17
CA LYS A 85 -72.30 -40.56 0.27
C LYS A 85 -73.07 -41.73 0.90
N VAL A 86 -72.35 -42.76 1.36
CA VAL A 86 -72.96 -43.96 1.96
C VAL A 86 -73.75 -43.63 3.24
N ILE A 87 -73.21 -42.76 4.09
CA ILE A 87 -73.89 -42.32 5.33
C ILE A 87 -75.18 -41.58 5.00
N CYS A 88 -75.12 -40.61 4.09
CA CYS A 88 -76.28 -39.83 3.66
C CYS A 88 -77.35 -40.72 2.98
N GLU A 89 -76.94 -41.66 2.13
CA GLU A 89 -77.84 -42.65 1.51
C GLU A 89 -78.55 -43.51 2.57
N SER A 90 -77.81 -43.96 3.59
CA SER A 90 -78.35 -44.79 4.68
C SER A 90 -79.32 -44.01 5.57
N ALA A 91 -78.99 -42.76 5.92
CA ALA A 91 -79.81 -41.93 6.80
C ALA A 91 -81.09 -41.45 6.14
N LEU A 92 -81.06 -41.12 4.85
CA LEU A 92 -82.21 -40.60 4.12
C LEU A 92 -83.09 -41.70 3.49
N GLY A 93 -82.65 -42.96 3.52
CA GLY A 93 -83.37 -44.10 2.95
C GLY A 93 -83.59 -44.00 1.43
N ARG A 94 -82.88 -43.09 0.76
CA ARG A 94 -82.97 -42.81 -0.67
C ARG A 94 -81.58 -42.45 -1.20
N LYS A 95 -81.31 -42.78 -2.46
CA LYS A 95 -80.03 -42.45 -3.11
C LYS A 95 -79.80 -40.93 -3.07
N VAL A 96 -78.66 -40.50 -2.54
CA VAL A 96 -78.24 -39.09 -2.45
C VAL A 96 -77.22 -38.85 -3.55
N ASN A 97 -77.65 -38.14 -4.59
CA ASN A 97 -76.74 -37.60 -5.60
C ASN A 97 -76.02 -36.41 -4.98
N LEU A 98 -74.83 -36.66 -4.42
CA LEU A 98 -73.91 -35.57 -4.13
C LEU A 98 -73.48 -34.95 -5.47
N PRO A 99 -73.39 -33.61 -5.58
CA PRO A 99 -73.16 -32.87 -6.84
C PRO A 99 -71.76 -33.08 -7.49
N GLY A 100 -71.09 -34.20 -7.22
CA GLY A 100 -69.90 -34.66 -7.93
C GLY A 100 -70.15 -35.89 -8.82
N ASP A 101 -71.39 -36.38 -8.91
CA ASP A 101 -71.74 -37.67 -9.53
C ASP A 101 -72.84 -37.53 -10.59
N GLU A 102 -72.89 -36.38 -11.27
CA GLU A 102 -73.76 -36.16 -12.43
C GLU A 102 -73.16 -36.81 -13.68
N GLU A 103 -72.86 -38.11 -13.65
CA GLU A 103 -72.27 -38.81 -14.79
C GLU A 103 -73.17 -38.79 -16.05
N SER A 104 -74.49 -38.53 -15.93
CA SER A 104 -75.41 -38.44 -17.07
C SER A 104 -75.48 -37.07 -17.73
N GLU A 105 -75.43 -35.97 -16.96
CA GLU A 105 -75.15 -34.65 -17.55
C GLU A 105 -73.74 -34.62 -18.08
N VAL A 106 -72.77 -35.18 -17.35
CA VAL A 106 -71.39 -35.33 -17.84
C VAL A 106 -71.33 -36.18 -19.11
N SER A 107 -72.16 -37.21 -19.29
CA SER A 107 -72.19 -38.01 -20.52
C SER A 107 -72.86 -37.27 -21.69
N LYS A 108 -73.90 -36.49 -21.41
CA LYS A 108 -74.58 -35.66 -22.43
C LYS A 108 -73.69 -34.50 -22.86
N LEU A 109 -73.06 -33.84 -21.89
CA LEU A 109 -71.99 -32.87 -22.09
C LEU A 109 -70.80 -33.50 -22.81
N ARG A 110 -70.39 -34.75 -22.52
CA ARG A 110 -69.34 -35.46 -23.28
C ARG A 110 -69.71 -35.64 -24.75
N LYS A 111 -70.98 -35.94 -25.04
CA LYS A 111 -71.45 -36.14 -26.42
C LYS A 111 -71.58 -34.82 -27.19
N GLU A 112 -72.14 -33.78 -26.58
CA GLU A 112 -72.12 -32.42 -27.14
C GLU A 112 -70.69 -31.87 -27.28
N LEU A 113 -69.80 -32.24 -26.36
CA LEU A 113 -68.37 -31.93 -26.42
C LEU A 113 -67.70 -32.64 -27.61
N ASP A 114 -68.02 -33.90 -27.89
CA ASP A 114 -67.49 -34.63 -29.06
C ASP A 114 -68.03 -34.07 -30.40
N ASP A 115 -69.30 -33.66 -30.46
CA ASP A 115 -69.87 -32.99 -31.64
C ASP A 115 -69.27 -31.59 -31.86
N MET A 116 -69.02 -30.83 -30.78
CA MET A 116 -68.29 -29.57 -30.86
C MET A 116 -66.83 -29.80 -31.27
N LYS A 117 -66.20 -30.87 -30.79
CA LYS A 117 -64.83 -31.25 -31.11
C LYS A 117 -64.65 -31.62 -32.57
N THR A 118 -65.62 -32.32 -33.17
CA THR A 118 -65.60 -32.63 -34.61
C THR A 118 -65.87 -31.41 -35.48
N ARG A 119 -66.77 -30.50 -35.07
CA ARG A 119 -66.95 -29.19 -35.75
C ARG A 119 -65.72 -28.31 -35.65
N CYS A 120 -65.02 -28.31 -34.52
CA CYS A 120 -63.74 -27.61 -34.38
C CYS A 120 -62.66 -28.24 -35.27
N ALA A 121 -62.58 -29.57 -35.36
CA ALA A 121 -61.57 -30.27 -36.14
C ALA A 121 -61.67 -30.06 -37.67
N GLY A 122 -62.82 -29.58 -38.18
CA GLY A 122 -63.19 -29.66 -39.60
C GLY A 122 -62.46 -28.74 -40.59
N SER A 123 -62.15 -27.47 -40.27
CA SER A 123 -61.46 -26.60 -41.26
C SER A 123 -61.03 -25.21 -40.80
N SER A 124 -61.61 -24.64 -39.73
CA SER A 124 -61.35 -23.24 -39.35
C SER A 124 -60.54 -23.10 -38.06
N THR A 125 -60.66 -24.03 -37.10
CA THR A 125 -59.91 -23.92 -35.84
C THR A 125 -58.52 -24.53 -35.91
N SER A 126 -58.28 -25.50 -36.80
CA SER A 126 -56.95 -26.08 -36.99
C SER A 126 -55.98 -25.08 -37.63
N SER A 127 -56.42 -24.34 -38.65
CA SER A 127 -55.63 -23.25 -39.25
C SER A 127 -55.42 -22.10 -38.28
N SER A 128 -56.44 -21.74 -37.50
CA SER A 128 -56.31 -20.74 -36.43
C SER A 128 -55.35 -21.19 -35.32
N LEU A 129 -55.39 -22.46 -34.91
CA LEU A 129 -54.45 -23.02 -33.93
C LEU A 129 -53.01 -23.08 -34.46
N GLU A 130 -52.84 -23.39 -35.74
CA GLU A 130 -51.51 -23.40 -36.36
C GLU A 130 -50.94 -21.98 -36.49
N SER A 131 -51.76 -20.98 -36.83
CA SER A 131 -51.36 -19.56 -36.80
C SER A 131 -50.99 -19.11 -35.37
N LEU A 132 -51.77 -19.49 -34.36
CA LEU A 132 -51.48 -19.18 -32.96
C LEU A 132 -50.20 -19.88 -32.46
N ARG A 133 -49.91 -21.09 -32.94
CA ARG A 133 -48.62 -21.77 -32.66
C ARG A 133 -47.45 -21.01 -33.27
N GLN A 134 -47.56 -20.62 -34.53
CA GLN A 134 -46.54 -19.82 -35.20
C GLN A 134 -46.33 -18.46 -34.52
N GLU A 135 -47.39 -17.80 -34.11
CA GLU A 135 -47.33 -16.54 -33.35
C GLU A 135 -46.65 -16.75 -31.98
N LYS A 136 -47.01 -17.81 -31.26
CA LYS A 136 -46.35 -18.16 -29.99
C LYS A 136 -44.85 -18.43 -30.19
N GLU A 137 -44.47 -19.17 -31.23
CA GLU A 137 -43.05 -19.41 -31.55
C GLU A 137 -42.32 -18.13 -31.97
N ALA A 138 -42.99 -17.21 -32.68
CA ALA A 138 -42.43 -15.91 -33.03
C ALA A 138 -42.24 -15.04 -31.79
N LEU A 139 -43.20 -15.00 -30.86
CA LEU A 139 -43.11 -14.30 -29.59
C LEU A 139 -42.01 -14.88 -28.70
N GLN A 140 -41.87 -16.21 -28.65
CA GLN A 140 -40.79 -16.86 -27.91
C GLN A 140 -39.42 -16.46 -28.48
N ARG A 141 -39.27 -16.48 -29.82
CA ARG A 141 -38.03 -16.02 -30.47
C ARG A 141 -37.74 -14.54 -30.20
N ALA A 142 -38.75 -13.68 -30.20
CA ALA A 142 -38.59 -12.26 -29.88
C ALA A 142 -38.19 -12.06 -28.41
N GLN A 143 -38.73 -12.85 -27.48
CA GLN A 143 -38.34 -12.84 -26.07
C GLN A 143 -36.88 -13.26 -25.88
N ASP A 144 -36.45 -14.34 -26.54
CA ASP A 144 -35.08 -14.82 -26.48
C ASP A 144 -34.11 -13.77 -27.05
N GLN A 145 -34.48 -13.10 -28.16
CA GLN A 145 -33.73 -11.97 -28.71
C GLN A 145 -33.62 -10.79 -27.73
N GLY A 146 -34.70 -10.45 -27.02
CA GLY A 146 -34.69 -9.40 -25.99
C GLY A 146 -33.75 -9.73 -24.83
N SER A 147 -33.66 -11.00 -24.43
CA SER A 147 -32.69 -11.44 -23.41
C SER A 147 -31.24 -11.30 -23.89
N GLY A 148 -31.00 -11.58 -25.17
CA GLY A 148 -29.70 -11.38 -25.83
C GLY A 148 -29.31 -9.91 -25.91
N GLU A 149 -30.23 -9.04 -26.30
CA GLU A 149 -29.99 -7.59 -26.36
C GLU A 149 -29.67 -7.03 -24.96
N GLN A 150 -30.41 -7.47 -23.93
CA GLN A 150 -30.14 -7.02 -22.57
C GLN A 150 -28.79 -7.50 -22.04
N ARG A 151 -28.35 -8.71 -22.44
CA ARG A 151 -26.99 -9.19 -22.16
C ARG A 151 -25.93 -8.33 -22.83
N LEU A 152 -26.09 -8.01 -24.11
CA LEU A 152 -25.16 -7.14 -24.86
C LEU A 152 -25.11 -5.72 -24.27
N ARG A 153 -26.25 -5.16 -23.85
CA ARG A 153 -26.28 -3.85 -23.18
C ARG A 153 -25.47 -3.84 -21.89
N ARG A 154 -25.58 -4.88 -21.05
CA ARG A 154 -24.76 -5.02 -19.84
C ARG A 154 -23.27 -5.16 -20.18
N GLU A 155 -22.93 -5.95 -21.19
CA GLU A 155 -21.54 -6.12 -21.62
C GLU A 155 -20.93 -4.81 -22.14
N ILE A 156 -21.69 -4.01 -22.89
CA ILE A 156 -21.27 -2.66 -23.33
C ILE A 156 -21.05 -1.73 -22.14
N GLU A 157 -21.93 -1.77 -21.14
CA GLU A 157 -21.80 -0.96 -19.92
C GLU A 157 -20.55 -1.37 -19.11
N ASP A 158 -20.32 -2.66 -18.92
CA ASP A 158 -19.12 -3.19 -18.27
C ASP A 158 -17.84 -2.82 -19.03
N LEU A 159 -17.84 -2.92 -20.36
CA LEU A 159 -16.71 -2.52 -21.19
C LEU A 159 -16.45 -1.01 -21.13
N LYS A 160 -17.51 -0.18 -21.06
CA LYS A 160 -17.38 1.26 -20.85
C LYS A 160 -16.81 1.58 -19.47
N ALA A 161 -17.28 0.91 -18.42
CA ALA A 161 -16.75 1.08 -17.07
C ALA A 161 -15.26 0.72 -16.99
N LYS A 162 -14.86 -0.39 -17.63
CA LYS A 162 -13.45 -0.79 -17.74
C LYS A 162 -12.61 0.21 -18.53
N ALA A 163 -13.13 0.71 -19.64
CA ALA A 163 -12.44 1.73 -20.44
C ALA A 163 -12.28 3.06 -19.68
N GLY A 164 -13.26 3.42 -18.84
CA GLY A 164 -13.18 4.58 -17.94
C GLY A 164 -12.07 4.45 -16.91
N GLY A 165 -11.97 3.31 -16.22
CA GLY A 165 -10.90 3.07 -15.24
C GLY A 165 -9.49 3.17 -15.84
N VAL A 166 -9.28 2.61 -17.04
CA VAL A 166 -7.98 2.71 -17.75
C VAL A 166 -7.64 4.14 -18.16
N GLN A 167 -8.64 5.01 -18.36
CA GLN A 167 -8.42 6.44 -18.63
C GLN A 167 -8.04 7.19 -17.35
N GLU A 168 -8.66 6.88 -16.21
CA GLU A 168 -8.32 7.48 -14.92
C GLU A 168 -6.88 7.12 -14.50
N GLU A 169 -6.50 5.84 -14.56
CA GLU A 169 -5.12 5.41 -14.25
C GLU A 169 -4.06 6.17 -15.10
N LYS A 170 -4.33 6.36 -16.39
CA LYS A 170 -3.44 7.13 -17.27
C LYS A 170 -3.36 8.61 -16.93
N ASN A 171 -4.45 9.19 -16.40
CA ASN A 171 -4.44 10.58 -15.97
C ASN A 171 -3.64 10.75 -14.69
N ASP A 172 -3.77 9.81 -13.74
CA ASP A 172 -2.99 9.81 -12.49
C ASP A 172 -1.48 9.64 -12.79
N ASP A 173 -1.12 8.72 -13.67
CA ASP A 173 0.26 8.54 -14.15
C ASP A 173 0.82 9.82 -14.81
N LEU A 174 -0.01 10.52 -15.58
CA LEU A 174 0.37 11.78 -16.24
C LEU A 174 0.62 12.89 -15.21
N VAL A 175 -0.22 12.99 -14.18
CA VAL A 175 -0.03 13.95 -13.07
C VAL A 175 1.24 13.64 -12.29
N ALA A 176 1.47 12.36 -11.96
CA ALA A 176 2.69 11.92 -11.27
C ALA A 176 3.96 12.24 -12.08
N LEU A 177 3.95 12.01 -13.39
CA LEU A 177 5.05 12.39 -14.28
C LEU A 177 5.26 13.91 -14.33
N GLN A 178 4.18 14.72 -14.33
CA GLN A 178 4.30 16.17 -14.28
C GLN A 178 4.95 16.65 -12.98
N MET A 179 4.61 16.06 -11.83
CA MET A 179 5.24 16.38 -10.54
C MET A 179 6.75 16.06 -10.56
N GLN A 180 7.14 14.89 -11.06
CA GLN A 180 8.57 14.54 -11.20
C GLN A 180 9.33 15.51 -12.11
N VAL A 181 8.74 15.94 -13.22
CA VAL A 181 9.35 16.94 -14.11
C VAL A 181 9.54 18.27 -13.37
N ALA A 182 8.57 18.68 -12.56
CA ALA A 182 8.63 19.89 -11.75
C ALA A 182 9.76 19.81 -10.70
N GLU A 183 9.89 18.69 -9.97
CA GLU A 183 10.98 18.45 -9.02
C GLU A 183 12.36 18.44 -9.68
N LEU A 184 12.51 17.73 -10.81
CA LEU A 184 13.76 17.72 -11.58
C LEU A 184 14.14 19.11 -12.07
N SER A 185 13.15 19.93 -12.42
CA SER A 185 13.37 21.33 -12.75
C SER A 185 13.89 22.10 -11.54
N GLY A 186 13.34 21.87 -10.35
CA GLY A 186 13.82 22.42 -9.08
C GLY A 186 15.28 22.03 -8.79
N PHE A 187 15.65 20.76 -8.94
CA PHE A 187 17.02 20.27 -8.70
C PHE A 187 18.04 20.83 -9.68
N ARG A 188 17.73 20.81 -10.99
CA ARG A 188 18.60 21.38 -12.03
C ARG A 188 18.93 22.81 -11.68
N LYS A 189 17.89 23.48 -11.23
CA LYS A 189 17.94 24.86 -10.91
C LYS A 189 18.79 25.03 -9.65
N THR A 190 18.52 24.40 -8.50
CA THR A 190 19.42 24.37 -7.30
C THR A 190 20.90 24.12 -7.63
N LEU A 191 21.18 23.24 -8.59
CA LEU A 191 22.53 22.96 -9.07
C LEU A 191 23.19 24.17 -9.76
N ASP A 192 22.41 24.97 -10.51
CA ASP A 192 22.88 26.17 -11.20
C ASP A 192 23.33 27.28 -10.23
N GLU A 193 22.62 27.62 -9.13
CA GLU A 193 23.14 28.60 -8.13
C GLU A 193 24.40 28.06 -7.47
N ARG A 194 24.46 26.77 -7.14
CA ARG A 194 25.66 26.19 -6.51
C ARG A 194 26.86 26.26 -7.45
N ASN A 195 26.64 26.10 -8.75
CA ASN A 195 27.68 26.33 -9.74
C ASN A 195 28.13 27.80 -9.77
N VAL A 196 27.21 28.76 -9.66
CA VAL A 196 27.54 30.21 -9.58
C VAL A 196 28.27 30.55 -8.27
N GLU A 197 27.86 30.01 -7.14
CA GLU A 197 28.55 30.18 -5.86
C GLU A 197 29.96 29.60 -5.93
N LEU A 198 30.11 28.42 -6.52
CA LEU A 198 31.40 27.75 -6.70
C LEU A 198 32.33 28.54 -7.62
N THR A 199 31.83 29.17 -8.69
CA THR A 199 32.67 30.05 -9.53
C THR A 199 33.08 31.31 -8.79
N SER A 200 32.20 31.90 -7.98
CA SER A 200 32.51 33.03 -7.09
C SER A 200 33.60 32.69 -6.08
N LEU A 201 33.44 31.59 -5.34
CA LEU A 201 34.43 31.11 -4.36
C LEU A 201 35.78 30.76 -5.01
N LYS A 202 35.78 30.28 -6.26
CA LYS A 202 37.03 30.07 -7.02
C LYS A 202 37.74 31.38 -7.33
N ALA A 203 36.99 32.42 -7.69
CA ALA A 203 37.54 33.75 -7.94
C ALA A 203 38.11 34.37 -6.66
N GLU A 204 37.38 34.29 -5.54
CA GLU A 204 37.85 34.75 -4.22
C GLU A 204 39.12 33.99 -3.78
N ASN A 205 39.15 32.67 -3.91
CA ASN A 205 40.35 31.87 -3.63
C ASN A 205 41.53 32.22 -4.55
N ALA A 206 41.28 32.65 -5.79
CA ALA A 206 42.33 33.15 -6.67
C ALA A 206 42.86 34.50 -6.17
N HIS A 207 41.97 35.39 -5.72
CA HIS A 207 42.31 36.68 -5.13
C HIS A 207 43.18 36.53 -3.88
N ILE A 208 42.74 35.74 -2.89
CA ILE A 208 43.49 35.50 -1.64
C ILE A 208 44.89 34.91 -1.93
N ARG A 209 45.00 34.01 -2.92
CA ARG A 209 46.30 33.46 -3.33
C ARG A 209 47.24 34.52 -3.89
N ASN A 210 46.71 35.52 -4.59
CA ASN A 210 47.49 36.66 -5.08
C ASN A 210 47.91 37.58 -3.93
N GLU A 211 46.99 37.95 -3.03
CA GLU A 211 47.32 38.77 -1.84
C GLU A 211 48.40 38.10 -0.97
N PHE A 212 48.32 36.78 -0.77
CA PHE A 212 49.33 36.03 -0.02
C PHE A 212 50.68 36.01 -0.72
N LYS A 213 50.69 36.03 -2.05
CA LYS A 213 51.92 36.14 -2.84
C LYS A 213 52.53 37.53 -2.69
N ASP A 214 51.73 38.58 -2.79
CA ASP A 214 52.18 39.97 -2.63
C ASP A 214 52.74 40.21 -1.22
N LEU A 215 52.05 39.74 -0.18
CA LEU A 215 52.54 39.77 1.21
C LEU A 215 53.86 39.03 1.39
N ARG A 216 54.01 37.86 0.75
CA ARG A 216 55.27 37.11 0.79
C ARG A 216 56.40 37.91 0.14
N ASP A 217 56.14 38.54 -0.99
CA ASP A 217 57.11 39.35 -1.71
C ASP A 217 57.49 40.59 -0.87
N GLU A 218 56.54 41.25 -0.20
CA GLU A 218 56.79 42.34 0.75
C GLU A 218 57.66 41.91 1.93
N VAL A 219 57.39 40.75 2.53
CA VAL A 219 58.23 40.18 3.61
C VAL A 219 59.65 39.91 3.13
N VAL A 220 59.83 39.43 1.89
CA VAL A 220 61.16 39.24 1.29
C VAL A 220 61.86 40.58 1.07
N HIS A 221 61.15 41.61 0.60
CA HIS A 221 61.68 42.97 0.45
C HIS A 221 62.13 43.54 1.79
N LEU A 222 61.29 43.52 2.83
CA LEU A 222 61.63 43.99 4.18
C LEU A 222 62.84 43.25 4.77
N ARG A 223 62.92 41.93 4.56
CA ARG A 223 64.07 41.12 4.99
C ARG A 223 65.37 41.53 4.30
N ASN A 224 65.30 41.92 3.03
CA ASN A 224 66.46 42.35 2.25
C ASN A 224 66.85 43.81 2.57
N GLU A 225 65.89 44.70 2.80
CA GLU A 225 66.11 46.09 3.22
C GLU A 225 66.63 46.20 4.65
N GLY A 226 66.27 45.27 5.53
CA GLY A 226 66.80 45.13 6.89
C GLY A 226 68.27 44.73 6.95
N LYS A 227 68.87 44.29 5.83
CA LYS A 227 70.32 44.19 5.67
C LYS A 227 70.92 45.54 5.27
N ARG A 228 70.56 46.63 5.97
CA ARG A 228 71.48 47.77 6.03
C ARG A 228 72.74 47.24 6.71
N GLY A 229 73.87 47.39 6.03
CA GLY A 229 75.15 46.87 6.45
C GLY A 229 75.35 47.04 7.95
N SER A 230 75.74 45.94 8.60
CA SER A 230 76.46 45.99 9.86
C SER A 230 77.81 46.67 9.60
N THR A 231 77.75 47.97 9.32
CA THR A 231 78.90 48.84 9.18
C THR A 231 79.07 49.48 10.54
N ALA A 232 79.86 48.79 11.36
CA ALA A 232 80.56 49.29 12.55
C ALA A 232 79.76 50.25 13.46
N VAL A 233 78.94 49.70 14.35
CA VAL A 233 78.73 50.31 15.66
C VAL A 233 79.73 49.66 16.62
N THR A 234 81.00 50.04 16.48
CA THR A 234 81.98 49.84 17.54
C THR A 234 81.66 50.81 18.67
N GLU A 235 81.57 50.23 19.87
CA GLU A 235 81.83 50.89 21.15
C GLU A 235 80.91 52.05 21.54
N LYS A 236 79.80 51.70 22.21
CA LYS A 236 79.51 52.16 23.57
C LYS A 236 78.29 51.42 24.13
N SER A 237 78.58 50.59 25.13
CA SER A 237 77.73 50.06 26.22
C SER A 237 76.32 49.55 25.90
N PRO A 238 75.96 48.34 26.39
CA PRO A 238 74.60 47.84 26.26
C PRO A 238 73.63 48.75 27.05
N PRO A 239 72.53 49.25 26.46
CA PRO A 239 71.44 49.81 27.23
C PRO A 239 70.74 48.63 27.92
N GLU A 240 71.02 48.53 29.22
CA GLU A 240 70.12 48.19 30.32
C GLU A 240 68.81 47.50 29.93
N GLU A 241 68.64 46.27 30.43
CA GLU A 241 67.42 45.47 30.36
C GLU A 241 66.18 46.34 30.66
N PRO A 242 65.13 46.30 29.83
CA PRO A 242 63.86 46.91 30.20
C PRO A 242 63.39 46.23 31.48
N SER A 243 63.47 46.96 32.59
CA SER A 243 62.95 46.59 33.88
C SER A 243 61.58 45.92 33.70
N ARG A 244 61.42 44.71 34.24
CA ARG A 244 60.12 44.02 34.37
C ARG A 244 59.06 45.04 34.78
N GLY A 245 58.33 45.54 33.79
CA GLY A 245 57.26 46.49 33.99
C GLY A 245 56.23 45.77 34.84
N LYS A 246 55.99 46.28 36.05
CA LYS A 246 54.78 45.99 36.79
C LYS A 246 53.64 46.13 35.79
N VAL A 247 52.99 45.01 35.48
CA VAL A 247 51.70 45.01 34.79
C VAL A 247 50.80 45.86 35.68
N LYS A 248 50.67 47.15 35.34
CA LYS A 248 49.53 47.93 35.76
C LYS A 248 48.37 47.15 35.18
N THR A 249 47.71 46.37 36.01
CA THR A 249 46.30 46.05 35.86
C THR A 249 45.62 47.39 35.65
N SER A 250 45.52 47.79 34.39
CA SER A 250 44.58 48.80 33.96
C SER A 250 43.23 48.22 34.30
N GLU A 251 42.78 48.52 35.51
CA GLU A 251 41.39 48.56 35.93
C GLU A 251 40.71 49.60 35.05
N ALA A 252 40.65 49.29 33.75
CA ALA A 252 39.82 49.99 32.79
C ALA A 252 38.41 49.67 33.25
N MET A 253 37.85 50.60 34.03
CA MET A 253 36.47 50.55 34.48
C MET A 253 35.60 50.34 33.25
N TYR A 254 34.96 49.18 33.15
CA TYR A 254 34.04 48.86 32.06
C TYR A 254 33.02 49.99 31.94
N THR A 255 32.94 50.61 30.77
CA THR A 255 31.92 51.62 30.54
C THR A 255 30.55 50.94 30.51
N PRO A 256 29.45 51.63 30.85
CA PRO A 256 28.11 51.03 30.78
C PRO A 256 27.79 50.40 29.41
N LYS A 257 28.38 50.93 28.32
CA LYS A 257 28.27 50.39 26.97
C LYS A 257 29.00 49.05 26.79
N ASP A 258 30.15 48.88 27.45
CA ASP A 258 30.90 47.62 27.44
C ASP A 258 30.15 46.52 28.21
N LEU A 259 29.49 46.88 29.31
CA LEU A 259 28.63 45.96 30.06
C LEU A 259 27.40 45.52 29.26
N GLU A 260 26.79 46.41 28.49
CA GLU A 260 25.68 46.07 27.59
C GLU A 260 26.12 45.16 26.44
N GLY A 261 27.29 45.43 25.85
CA GLY A 261 27.92 44.56 24.85
C GLY A 261 28.20 43.17 25.40
N LEU A 262 28.72 43.08 26.63
CA LEU A 262 28.98 41.81 27.32
C LEU A 262 27.67 41.05 27.62
N HIS A 263 26.62 41.74 28.06
CA HIS A 263 25.30 41.14 28.28
C HIS A 263 24.68 40.60 26.99
N LYS A 264 24.83 41.32 25.88
CA LYS A 264 24.36 40.86 24.56
C LYS A 264 25.12 39.63 24.09
N ALA A 265 26.45 39.66 24.15
CA ALA A 265 27.29 38.51 23.81
C ALA A 265 26.99 37.29 24.67
N TYR A 266 26.72 37.48 25.96
CA TYR A 266 26.32 36.40 26.86
C TYR A 266 24.97 35.76 26.46
N LYS A 267 23.98 36.57 26.08
CA LYS A 267 22.69 36.05 25.58
C LYS A 267 22.84 35.29 24.27
N GLU A 268 23.61 35.82 23.33
CA GLU A 268 23.90 35.16 22.05
C GLU A 268 24.63 33.84 22.26
N ALA A 269 25.63 33.80 23.15
CA ALA A 269 26.34 32.57 23.52
C ALA A 269 25.40 31.53 24.17
N LEU A 270 24.41 31.99 24.93
CA LEU A 270 23.42 31.10 25.55
C LEU A 270 22.50 30.46 24.50
N VAL A 271 22.04 31.23 23.51
CA VAL A 271 21.25 30.72 22.37
C VAL A 271 22.07 29.75 21.53
N GLN A 272 23.32 30.08 21.22
CA GLN A 272 24.22 29.19 20.47
C GLN A 272 24.46 27.86 21.20
N LYS A 273 24.60 27.89 22.53
CA LYS A 273 24.73 26.69 23.37
C LYS A 273 23.48 25.82 23.32
N GLU A 274 22.29 26.41 23.40
CA GLU A 274 21.03 25.68 23.30
C GLU A 274 20.86 25.00 21.93
N LEU A 275 21.22 25.71 20.85
CA LEU A 275 21.19 25.16 19.50
C LEU A 275 22.15 23.97 19.35
N ALA A 276 23.40 24.10 19.83
CA ALA A 276 24.38 23.01 19.80
C ALA A 276 23.94 21.78 20.61
N LEU A 277 23.24 21.99 21.74
CA LEU A 277 22.67 20.88 22.52
C LEU A 277 21.53 20.16 21.77
N CYS A 278 20.66 20.92 21.10
CA CYS A 278 19.58 20.36 20.28
C CYS A 278 20.14 19.49 19.12
N GLU A 279 21.18 19.97 18.42
CA GLU A 279 21.87 19.22 17.37
C GLU A 279 22.52 17.93 17.89
N ALA A 280 23.17 18.01 19.06
CA ALA A 280 23.78 16.85 19.70
C ALA A 280 22.75 15.78 20.10
N GLU A 281 21.57 16.20 20.60
CA GLU A 281 20.46 15.30 20.92
C GLU A 281 19.89 14.62 19.67
N ALA A 282 19.66 15.38 18.59
CA ALA A 282 19.19 14.84 17.32
C ALA A 282 20.16 13.78 16.76
N LEU A 283 21.48 14.01 16.88
CA LEU A 283 22.50 13.06 16.44
C LEU A 283 22.54 11.81 17.34
N LYS A 284 22.39 11.99 18.66
CA LYS A 284 22.28 10.87 19.62
C LYS A 284 21.06 10.01 19.32
N GLU A 285 19.91 10.61 19.00
CA GLU A 285 18.70 9.89 18.62
C GLU A 285 18.91 9.10 17.32
N ARG A 286 19.52 9.71 16.30
CA ARG A 286 19.86 9.05 15.03
C ARG A 286 20.75 7.83 15.25
N MET A 287 21.76 7.95 16.13
CA MET A 287 22.61 6.83 16.53
C MET A 287 21.84 5.75 17.30
N ALA A 288 20.92 6.12 18.19
CA ALA A 288 20.08 5.17 18.91
C ALA A 288 19.16 4.39 17.97
N ARG A 289 18.52 5.06 17.00
CA ARG A 289 17.71 4.43 15.94
C ARG A 289 18.55 3.46 15.10
N MET A 290 19.75 3.86 14.69
CA MET A 290 20.65 3.00 13.91
C MET A 290 21.14 1.78 14.72
N ARG A 291 21.43 1.95 16.02
CA ARG A 291 21.82 0.85 16.92
C ARG A 291 20.67 -0.14 17.18
N ALA A 292 19.45 0.35 17.33
CA ALA A 292 18.26 -0.50 17.47
C ALA A 292 17.97 -1.31 16.21
N SER A 293 18.21 -0.73 15.02
CA SER A 293 18.07 -1.41 13.73
C SER A 293 19.05 -2.58 13.57
N LYS A 294 20.30 -2.42 14.03
CA LYS A 294 21.34 -3.47 13.94
C LYS A 294 21.07 -4.70 14.82
N TYR A 295 20.39 -4.55 15.96
CA TYR A 295 20.09 -5.68 16.85
C TYR A 295 18.91 -6.56 16.40
N ARG A 296 17.99 -6.04 15.57
CA ARG A 296 16.81 -6.82 15.12
C ARG A 296 17.12 -7.76 13.94
N GLN A 297 18.26 -7.57 13.26
CA GLN A 297 18.67 -8.41 12.13
C GLN A 297 19.42 -9.70 12.54
N SER A 298 19.94 -9.83 13.77
CA SER A 298 20.73 -11.00 14.18
C SER A 298 19.96 -12.11 14.92
N VAL A 299 18.67 -11.93 15.21
CA VAL A 299 17.90 -12.88 16.08
C VAL A 299 16.88 -13.74 15.30
N ARG A 300 16.77 -13.61 13.97
CA ARG A 300 15.81 -14.41 13.16
C ARG A 300 16.43 -15.30 12.09
N LYS A 301 17.58 -15.90 12.36
CA LYS A 301 18.05 -17.10 11.62
C LYS A 301 18.53 -18.16 12.60
N THR A 302 17.61 -18.90 13.21
CA THR A 302 17.77 -20.30 13.64
C THR A 302 16.46 -20.80 14.24
N GLY A 303 15.70 -21.56 13.46
CA GLY A 303 14.41 -22.10 13.89
C GLY A 303 13.94 -23.23 12.98
N CYS A 304 14.86 -24.09 12.52
CA CYS A 304 14.51 -25.33 11.85
C CYS A 304 14.74 -26.51 12.80
N ARG A 305 13.67 -27.32 12.92
CA ARG A 305 13.65 -28.78 13.17
C ARG A 305 13.78 -29.26 14.62
N LYS A 306 12.66 -29.88 15.05
CA LYS A 306 12.57 -30.89 16.09
C LYS A 306 13.57 -32.02 15.81
N ALA A 307 14.58 -32.17 16.66
CA ALA A 307 15.32 -33.41 16.83
C ALA A 307 15.66 -33.59 18.31
N THR A 308 15.37 -34.78 18.80
CA THR A 308 15.45 -35.26 20.18
C THR A 308 16.84 -35.09 20.79
N PRO A 309 16.97 -34.72 22.08
CA PRO A 309 18.27 -34.55 22.71
C PRO A 309 18.80 -35.90 23.17
N ARG A 310 19.92 -36.35 22.60
CA ARG A 310 20.74 -37.41 23.19
C ARG A 310 22.10 -36.85 23.60
N SER A 311 22.27 -36.87 24.91
CA SER A 311 23.47 -36.67 25.71
C SER A 311 24.81 -36.76 24.99
N LEU A 312 25.61 -35.70 25.09
CA LEU A 312 27.07 -35.85 25.18
C LEU A 312 27.59 -34.96 26.32
N LYS A 313 28.04 -35.64 27.37
CA LYS A 313 28.87 -35.13 28.46
C LYS A 313 30.30 -34.96 27.95
N THR A 314 31.03 -34.03 28.58
CA THR A 314 32.51 -33.99 28.73
C THR A 314 33.31 -33.80 27.43
N ALA A 315 34.38 -33.01 27.35
CA ALA A 315 35.33 -32.57 28.35
C ALA A 315 35.94 -31.21 27.96
N LEU A 316 36.36 -30.47 28.99
CA LEU A 316 37.32 -29.38 28.90
C LEU A 316 38.63 -29.87 28.27
N ASN A 317 39.18 -29.13 27.32
CA ASN A 317 40.63 -29.04 27.16
C ASN A 317 41.02 -27.66 26.64
N VAL A 318 41.72 -26.96 27.52
CA VAL A 318 42.59 -25.81 27.29
C VAL A 318 43.58 -26.13 26.18
N VAL A 319 43.61 -25.32 25.12
CA VAL A 319 44.79 -25.12 24.26
C VAL A 319 44.73 -23.69 23.71
N GLU A 320 45.58 -22.81 24.23
CA GLU A 320 46.05 -21.59 23.55
C GLU A 320 46.96 -22.00 22.39
N ILE A 321 46.64 -21.58 21.17
CA ILE A 321 47.61 -21.44 20.07
C ILE A 321 47.23 -20.19 19.25
N GLU A 322 48.07 -19.16 19.35
CA GLU A 322 48.23 -18.13 18.32
C GLU A 322 48.75 -18.79 17.04
N SER A 323 48.09 -18.60 15.90
CA SER A 323 48.75 -18.74 14.60
C SER A 323 48.01 -17.99 13.51
N ASP A 324 48.70 -16.96 13.04
CA ASP A 324 48.64 -16.37 11.71
C ASP A 324 48.66 -17.46 10.61
N GLY A 325 47.99 -17.21 9.48
CA GLY A 325 47.99 -18.10 8.33
C GLY A 325 46.67 -18.20 7.59
N GLU A 326 46.61 -17.48 6.47
CA GLU A 326 45.68 -17.65 5.35
C GLU A 326 45.37 -19.13 5.06
N LYS A 327 44.09 -19.50 4.99
CA LYS A 327 43.57 -20.40 3.96
C LYS A 327 42.05 -20.50 3.95
N GLU A 328 41.58 -20.61 2.72
CA GLU A 328 40.25 -20.90 2.21
C GLU A 328 39.36 -21.76 3.12
N VAL A 329 38.13 -21.29 3.34
CA VAL A 329 37.01 -22.14 3.71
C VAL A 329 35.92 -21.97 2.67
N GLN A 330 35.80 -23.03 1.89
CA GLN A 330 34.67 -23.42 1.09
C GLN A 330 33.50 -23.82 2.02
N ASP A 331 32.30 -23.59 1.49
CA ASP A 331 31.00 -24.18 1.87
C ASP A 331 30.07 -23.51 2.92
N ASP A 332 28.85 -23.34 2.40
CA ASP A 332 27.55 -23.56 3.04
C ASP A 332 26.79 -22.37 3.66
N VAL A 333 26.53 -21.33 2.86
CA VAL A 333 25.48 -20.33 3.13
C VAL A 333 24.74 -19.94 1.84
N VAL A 334 24.14 -20.90 1.12
CA VAL A 334 23.32 -20.60 -0.07
C VAL A 334 21.98 -21.34 -0.01
N ALA A 335 21.20 -21.10 1.05
CA ALA A 335 19.79 -21.47 1.08
C ALA A 335 19.06 -20.71 2.20
N MET A 336 18.79 -19.41 2.04
CA MET A 336 17.68 -18.66 2.67
C MET A 336 17.82 -17.15 2.38
N GLU A 337 17.82 -16.83 1.10
CA GLU A 337 17.65 -15.48 0.57
C GLU A 337 16.62 -15.55 -0.57
N ARG A 338 15.44 -16.11 -0.26
CA ARG A 338 14.26 -15.82 -1.07
C ARG A 338 13.86 -14.41 -0.69
N GLY A 339 14.05 -13.49 -1.63
CA GLY A 339 13.82 -12.07 -1.44
C GLY A 339 12.45 -11.82 -0.84
N HIS A 340 12.45 -11.33 0.40
CA HIS A 340 11.40 -10.42 0.87
C HIS A 340 11.47 -9.23 -0.09
N THR A 341 10.48 -9.13 -0.98
CA THR A 341 10.41 -7.99 -1.88
C THR A 341 10.18 -6.73 -1.03
N ILE A 342 10.62 -5.56 -1.50
CA ILE A 342 10.41 -4.29 -0.78
C ILE A 342 8.91 -4.07 -0.47
N GLY A 343 8.02 -4.60 -1.31
CA GLY A 343 6.57 -4.63 -1.08
C GLY A 343 6.13 -5.51 0.10
N ASP A 344 6.80 -6.64 0.36
CA ASP A 344 6.51 -7.48 1.54
C ASP A 344 6.96 -6.81 2.84
N VAL A 345 8.04 -6.02 2.80
CA VAL A 345 8.50 -5.23 3.96
C VAL A 345 7.51 -4.11 4.29
N ALA A 346 6.91 -3.47 3.27
CA ALA A 346 5.87 -2.47 3.47
C ALA A 346 4.60 -3.09 4.06
N ARG A 347 4.12 -4.21 3.49
CA ARG A 347 2.94 -4.94 3.98
C ARG A 347 3.13 -5.46 5.41
N ASP A 348 4.30 -6.01 5.73
CA ASP A 348 4.63 -6.47 7.09
C ASP A 348 4.68 -5.29 8.09
N LEU A 349 5.16 -4.12 7.66
CA LEU A 349 5.17 -2.90 8.48
C LEU A 349 3.75 -2.39 8.72
N GLU A 350 2.89 -2.38 7.69
CA GLU A 350 1.48 -2.02 7.79
C GLU A 350 0.72 -2.97 8.73
N GLU A 351 0.95 -4.28 8.62
CA GLU A 351 0.38 -5.29 9.53
C GLU A 351 0.85 -5.11 10.98
N GLU A 352 2.14 -4.82 11.19
CA GLU A 352 2.70 -4.55 12.53
C GLU A 352 2.14 -3.24 13.12
N MET A 353 1.90 -2.21 12.30
CA MET A 353 1.26 -0.95 12.71
C MET A 353 -0.23 -1.15 13.04
N HIS A 354 -0.98 -1.81 12.18
CA HIS A 354 -2.37 -2.20 12.46
C HIS A 354 -2.50 -3.04 13.73
N LYS A 355 -1.54 -3.94 13.98
CA LYS A 355 -1.49 -4.74 15.21
C LYS A 355 -1.26 -3.84 16.44
N LYS A 356 -0.34 -2.88 16.38
CA LYS A 356 -0.09 -1.94 17.48
C LYS A 356 -1.30 -1.05 17.79
N PHE A 357 -1.98 -0.53 16.77
CA PHE A 357 -3.21 0.25 16.95
C PHE A 357 -4.33 -0.59 17.58
N ARG A 358 -4.53 -1.83 17.10
CA ARG A 358 -5.47 -2.78 17.72
C ARG A 358 -5.15 -3.03 19.19
N GLU A 359 -3.89 -3.29 19.55
CA GLU A 359 -3.50 -3.53 20.93
C GLU A 359 -3.69 -2.31 21.83
N ARG A 360 -3.43 -1.09 21.33
CA ARG A 360 -3.66 0.16 22.07
C ARG A 360 -5.14 0.40 22.33
N ARG A 361 -5.98 0.30 21.29
CA ARG A 361 -7.44 0.46 21.40
C ARG A 361 -8.07 -0.64 22.27
N MET A 362 -7.57 -1.88 22.23
CA MET A 362 -7.99 -2.93 23.18
C MET A 362 -7.73 -2.55 24.63
N LYS A 363 -6.64 -1.84 24.94
CA LYS A 363 -6.34 -1.41 26.31
C LYS A 363 -7.29 -0.31 26.79
N GLU A 364 -7.61 0.65 25.92
CA GLU A 364 -8.59 1.72 26.20
C GLU A 364 -9.98 1.13 26.46
N VAL A 365 -10.48 0.31 25.52
CA VAL A 365 -11.82 -0.31 25.59
C VAL A 365 -11.95 -1.30 26.78
N ARG A 366 -10.85 -1.86 27.28
CA ARG A 366 -10.85 -2.69 28.50
C ARG A 366 -11.03 -1.89 29.79
N ALA A 367 -10.62 -0.63 29.81
CA ALA A 367 -10.69 0.24 30.98
C ALA A 367 -12.05 0.95 31.11
N GLU A 368 -12.84 0.99 30.04
CA GLU A 368 -14.12 1.72 30.01
C GLU A 368 -15.27 0.99 30.71
N LYS A 369 -16.23 1.78 31.20
CA LYS A 369 -17.40 1.27 31.92
C LYS A 369 -18.43 0.72 30.93
N LYS A 370 -19.24 -0.24 31.39
CA LYS A 370 -20.27 -0.91 30.56
C LYS A 370 -21.20 0.07 29.83
N ALA A 371 -21.62 1.15 30.49
CA ALA A 371 -22.52 2.15 29.91
C ALA A 371 -21.88 2.95 28.75
N GLU A 372 -20.59 3.26 28.85
CA GLU A 372 -19.83 3.91 27.77
C GLU A 372 -19.67 2.96 26.58
N LEU A 373 -19.46 1.68 26.86
CA LEU A 373 -19.33 0.64 25.85
C LEU A 373 -20.62 0.43 25.05
N GLU A 374 -21.78 0.44 25.71
CA GLU A 374 -23.09 0.38 25.05
C GLU A 374 -23.31 1.59 24.13
N LYS A 375 -22.92 2.80 24.57
CA LYS A 375 -22.98 4.00 23.73
C LYS A 375 -22.11 3.86 22.47
N MET A 376 -20.86 3.41 22.62
CA MET A 376 -19.97 3.19 21.47
C MET A 376 -20.48 2.11 20.51
N CYS A 377 -21.17 1.07 21.00
CA CYS A 377 -21.78 0.06 20.12
C CYS A 377 -22.88 0.69 19.25
N VAL A 378 -23.69 1.59 19.83
CA VAL A 378 -24.75 2.31 19.11
C VAL A 378 -24.16 3.27 18.09
N ASP A 379 -23.13 4.04 18.47
CA ASP A 379 -22.45 5.00 17.58
C ASP A 379 -21.79 4.31 16.36
N GLU A 380 -21.39 3.05 16.51
CA GLU A 380 -20.76 2.24 15.46
C GLU A 380 -21.74 1.28 14.75
N GLU A 381 -23.05 1.39 15.02
CA GLU A 381 -24.12 0.55 14.45
C GLU A 381 -23.93 -0.97 14.68
N ILE A 382 -23.23 -1.35 15.75
CA ILE A 382 -22.99 -2.75 16.12
C ILE A 382 -24.09 -3.21 17.08
N SER A 383 -24.88 -4.22 16.70
CA SER A 383 -25.83 -4.83 17.64
C SER A 383 -25.08 -5.48 18.81
N TYR A 384 -25.54 -5.27 20.04
CA TYR A 384 -24.88 -5.71 21.27
C TYR A 384 -24.87 -7.25 21.39
N ILE A 385 -23.97 -7.90 20.67
CA ILE A 385 -23.61 -9.31 20.83
C ILE A 385 -22.51 -9.33 21.90
N LYS A 386 -22.72 -10.13 22.97
CA LYS A 386 -21.84 -10.36 24.14
C LYS A 386 -20.67 -9.38 24.25
N LEU A 387 -20.68 -8.48 25.24
CA LEU A 387 -19.68 -7.44 25.54
C LEU A 387 -18.27 -7.65 24.92
N ASP A 388 -17.64 -8.81 25.08
CA ASP A 388 -16.30 -9.09 24.53
C ASP A 388 -16.20 -9.16 22.99
N GLN A 389 -17.26 -9.62 22.31
CA GLN A 389 -17.36 -9.59 20.84
C GLN A 389 -17.51 -8.15 20.35
N ALA A 390 -18.39 -7.37 20.99
CA ALA A 390 -18.53 -5.95 20.70
C ALA A 390 -17.23 -5.16 20.93
N LYS A 391 -16.49 -5.44 22.02
CA LYS A 391 -15.16 -4.88 22.27
C LYS A 391 -14.19 -5.21 21.13
N THR A 392 -14.20 -6.44 20.64
CA THR A 392 -13.33 -6.90 19.56
C THR A 392 -13.65 -6.19 18.24
N ASP A 393 -14.93 -6.03 17.93
CA ASP A 393 -15.35 -5.43 16.66
C ASP A 393 -15.20 -3.90 16.67
N ILE A 394 -15.50 -3.21 17.79
CA ILE A 394 -15.19 -1.78 17.98
C ILE A 394 -13.69 -1.53 17.76
N VAL A 395 -12.82 -2.37 18.34
CA VAL A 395 -11.37 -2.20 18.19
C VAL A 395 -10.92 -2.43 16.75
N LYS A 396 -11.52 -3.37 16.02
CA LYS A 396 -11.22 -3.55 14.59
C LYS A 396 -11.64 -2.34 13.77
N ILE A 397 -12.83 -1.77 14.01
CA ILE A 397 -13.32 -0.60 13.27
C ILE A 397 -12.46 0.62 13.56
N ARG A 398 -12.16 0.92 14.83
CA ARG A 398 -11.30 2.04 15.21
C ARG A 398 -9.88 1.90 14.68
N ALA A 399 -9.29 0.70 14.75
CA ALA A 399 -7.96 0.47 14.19
C ALA A 399 -7.91 0.57 12.65
N ARG A 400 -9.05 0.42 11.95
CA ARG A 400 -9.15 0.74 10.51
C ARG A 400 -9.22 2.24 10.30
N ARG A 401 -10.10 2.95 11.02
CA ARG A 401 -10.21 4.42 10.92
C ARG A 401 -8.90 5.15 11.25
N ASP A 402 -8.23 4.77 12.33
CA ASP A 402 -6.94 5.35 12.72
C ASP A 402 -5.86 5.11 11.64
N TYR A 403 -5.93 3.96 10.95
CA TYR A 403 -5.00 3.65 9.86
C TYR A 403 -5.33 4.43 8.59
N ASP A 404 -6.61 4.57 8.24
CA ASP A 404 -7.05 5.38 7.11
C ASP A 404 -6.69 6.86 7.33
N GLU A 405 -6.81 7.36 8.57
CA GLU A 405 -6.39 8.71 8.94
C GLU A 405 -4.86 8.88 8.90
N TRP A 406 -4.12 7.86 9.34
CA TRP A 406 -2.66 7.84 9.20
C TRP A 406 -2.23 7.83 7.74
N LEU A 407 -2.90 7.07 6.87
CA LEU A 407 -2.65 7.07 5.43
C LEU A 407 -2.89 8.45 4.83
N LYS A 408 -4.01 9.09 5.16
CA LYS A 408 -4.29 10.48 4.74
C LYS A 408 -3.24 11.46 5.24
N THR A 409 -2.79 11.31 6.49
CA THR A 409 -1.75 12.17 7.05
C THR A 409 -0.40 11.96 6.36
N LYS A 410 -0.10 10.71 6.00
CA LYS A 410 1.12 10.35 5.28
C LYS A 410 1.09 10.88 3.84
N GLU A 411 -0.04 10.76 3.16
CA GLU A 411 -0.29 11.31 1.82
C GLU A 411 -0.11 12.83 1.80
N ILE A 412 -0.63 13.54 2.82
CA ILE A 412 -0.42 14.99 2.99
C ILE A 412 1.05 15.33 3.26
N LEU A 413 1.77 14.51 4.02
CA LEU A 413 3.19 14.75 4.33
C LEU A 413 4.09 14.54 3.10
N ASP A 414 3.72 13.59 2.25
CA ASP A 414 4.39 13.34 0.98
C ASP A 414 4.07 14.47 -0.02
N ASP A 415 2.86 15.03 0.00
CA ASP A 415 2.47 16.23 -0.79
C ASP A 415 3.15 17.53 -0.31
N ASP A 416 3.26 17.76 1.00
CA ASP A 416 3.92 18.95 1.57
C ASP A 416 5.43 18.97 1.30
N HIS A 417 6.06 17.79 1.12
CA HIS A 417 7.47 17.70 0.72
C HIS A 417 7.70 18.05 -0.76
N HIS A 418 6.69 17.95 -1.61
CA HIS A 418 6.79 18.39 -3.00
C HIS A 418 6.48 19.87 -3.19
N HIS A 419 5.85 20.54 -2.21
CA HIS A 419 5.59 21.98 -2.28
C HIS A 419 6.74 22.90 -1.84
N HIS A 420 7.81 22.38 -1.22
CA HIS A 420 8.92 23.22 -0.74
C HIS A 420 10.14 23.32 -1.67
N HIS A 421 10.22 22.54 -2.75
CA HIS A 421 11.36 22.59 -3.68
C HIS A 421 11.14 23.42 -4.95
N HIS A 422 9.95 24.01 -5.15
CA HIS A 422 9.66 24.77 -6.37
C HIS A 422 9.77 26.30 -6.25
N HIS A 423 10.16 26.85 -5.09
CA HIS A 423 10.23 28.31 -4.93
C HIS A 423 11.59 28.94 -5.22
N ASP A 424 12.69 28.22 -5.09
CA ASP A 424 13.96 28.81 -5.45
C ASP A 424 14.19 28.51 -6.90
N TYR A 425 14.02 29.54 -7.74
CA TYR A 425 14.31 29.95 -9.16
C TYR A 425 13.18 29.91 -10.25
N ALA A 426 12.75 30.97 -10.89
CA ALA A 426 13.53 31.98 -11.54
C ALA A 426 13.82 33.12 -10.56
N THR A 427 14.97 33.77 -10.60
CA THR A 427 15.44 34.51 -11.77
C THR A 427 16.92 34.79 -11.63
N SER A 428 17.69 34.62 -12.71
CA SER A 428 18.47 35.74 -13.23
C SER A 428 18.77 35.49 -14.70
N THR A 429 17.80 35.89 -15.52
CA THR A 429 18.10 36.67 -16.71
C THR A 429 18.93 37.89 -16.31
N GLU A 430 20.06 38.10 -16.96
CA GLU A 430 20.67 39.41 -17.25
C GLU A 430 21.90 39.08 -18.12
N GLU A 431 22.27 39.83 -19.14
CA GLU A 431 21.63 40.90 -19.87
C GLU A 431 22.51 40.97 -21.13
N ILE A 432 21.86 40.92 -22.29
CA ILE A 432 22.49 41.22 -23.56
C ILE A 432 22.62 42.75 -23.55
N ASN A 433 23.84 43.25 -23.34
CA ASN A 433 24.14 44.64 -23.67
C ASN A 433 24.67 44.65 -25.11
N ASP A 434 23.80 45.08 -26.02
CA ASP A 434 24.15 45.56 -27.34
C ASP A 434 24.94 46.87 -27.19
N GLU A 435 26.21 46.88 -27.63
CA GLU A 435 26.86 48.05 -28.25
C GLU A 435 28.03 47.64 -29.16
#